data_AF-A0A318MWF9-F1
#
_entry.id   AF-A0A318MWF9-F1
#
_cell.length_a   1.000
_cell.length_b   1.000
_cell.length_c   1.000
_cell.angle_alpha   90.00
_cell.angle_beta   90.00
_cell.angle_gamma   90.00
#
_symmetry.space_group_name_H-M   'P 1'
#
loop_
_entity.id
_entity.type
_entity.pdbx_description
1 polymer ?
#
loop_
_entity_poly.entity_id
_entity_poly.type
_entity_poly.pdbx_seq_one_letter_code
_entity_poly.pdbx_strand_id
1 'polypeptide(L)'
;MRDLTDNEINNVSGAASFTAIGSLIGSRIGNRLNQLSKNISGKEPEKSYITGAINIGYGIGEFLDNLNNRSVWGDAWNNTQTGITQLINAAVTNSLNDLKILLPA
;
A
#
# COMPACT_ATOMS: atom_id res chain seq x y z
N MET A 1 7.72 12.55 -38.19
CA MET A 1 7.51 12.17 -36.77
C MET A 1 6.31 11.22 -36.74
N ARG A 2 6.34 10.17 -35.90
CA ARG A 2 5.24 9.21 -35.77
C ARG A 2 4.35 9.64 -34.60
N ASP A 3 3.04 9.62 -34.77
CA ASP A 3 2.10 9.83 -33.67
C ASP A 3 2.17 8.65 -32.69
N LEU A 4 2.28 8.98 -31.40
CA LEU A 4 2.23 7.98 -30.33
C LEU A 4 0.78 7.72 -29.95
N THR A 5 0.47 6.46 -29.62
CA THR A 5 -0.81 6.12 -29.01
C THR A 5 -0.86 6.62 -27.56
N ASP A 6 -2.04 6.85 -27.00
CA ASP A 6 -2.20 7.34 -25.61
C ASP A 6 -1.44 6.48 -24.57
N ASN A 7 -1.39 5.17 -24.78
CA ASN A 7 -0.62 4.25 -23.92
C ASN A 7 0.90 4.46 -24.03
N GLU A 8 1.40 4.74 -25.23
CA GLU A 8 2.82 5.05 -25.44
C GLU A 8 3.17 6.45 -24.92
N ILE A 9 2.25 7.41 -25.05
CA ILE A 9 2.39 8.74 -24.45
C ILE A 9 2.48 8.62 -22.94
N ASN A 10 1.62 7.85 -22.29
CA ASN A 10 1.65 7.64 -20.84
C ASN A 10 2.95 6.95 -20.38
N ASN A 11 3.41 5.94 -21.12
CA ASN A 11 4.65 5.23 -20.80
C ASN A 11 5.92 6.08 -21.00
N VAL A 12 5.96 6.97 -22.01
CA VAL A 12 7.12 7.84 -22.27
C VAL A 12 7.09 9.12 -21.43
N SER A 13 5.90 9.59 -21.04
CA SER A 13 5.73 10.77 -20.18
C SER A 13 5.89 10.50 -18.68
N GLY A 14 5.93 9.23 -18.26
CA GLY A 14 5.97 8.85 -16.85
C GLY A 14 4.62 8.95 -16.13
N ALA A 15 3.52 9.12 -16.86
CA ALA A 15 2.19 9.10 -16.30
C ALA A 15 1.93 7.72 -15.66
N ALA A 16 1.53 7.71 -14.38
CA ALA A 16 1.37 6.53 -13.51
C ALA A 16 2.67 5.91 -12.93
N SER A 17 3.84 6.52 -13.13
CA SER A 17 5.11 5.98 -12.62
C SER A 17 5.18 5.97 -11.09
N PHE A 18 4.67 7.01 -10.42
CA PHE A 18 4.67 7.06 -8.96
C PHE A 18 3.63 6.12 -8.36
N THR A 19 2.51 5.89 -9.03
CA THR A 19 1.49 4.90 -8.65
C THR A 19 2.06 3.49 -8.69
N ALA A 20 2.80 3.15 -9.75
CA ALA A 20 3.47 1.86 -9.88
C ALA A 20 4.58 1.67 -8.83
N ILE A 21 5.44 2.68 -8.65
CA ILE A 21 6.51 2.66 -7.64
C ILE A 21 5.91 2.59 -6.23
N GLY A 22 4.87 3.37 -5.95
CA GLY A 22 4.17 3.40 -4.68
C GLY A 22 3.57 2.04 -4.34
N SER A 23 2.90 1.39 -5.29
CA SER A 23 2.37 0.02 -5.12
C SER A 23 3.48 -1.00 -4.83
N LEU A 24 4.62 -0.90 -5.53
CA LEU A 24 5.78 -1.77 -5.29
C LEU A 24 6.39 -1.56 -3.90
N ILE A 25 6.59 -0.31 -3.49
CA ILE A 25 7.09 0.05 -2.15
C ILE A 25 6.11 -0.45 -1.09
N GLY A 26 4.81 -0.20 -1.27
CA GLY A 26 3.74 -0.68 -0.40
C GLY A 26 3.77 -2.19 -0.22
N SER A 27 3.88 -2.95 -1.31
CA SER A 27 4.01 -4.42 -1.26
C SER A 27 5.25 -4.86 -0.48
N ARG A 28 6.41 -4.21 -0.68
CA ARG A 28 7.63 -4.52 0.07
C ARG A 28 7.50 -4.23 1.57
N ILE A 29 6.91 -3.09 1.94
CA ILE A 29 6.63 -2.74 3.34
C ILE A 29 5.68 -3.75 3.96
N GLY A 30 4.57 -4.08 3.29
CA GLY A 30 3.61 -5.06 3.79
C GLY A 30 4.21 -6.46 3.97
N ASN A 31 5.02 -6.92 3.01
CA ASN A 31 5.77 -8.18 3.15
C ASN A 31 6.74 -8.14 4.34
N ARG A 32 7.44 -7.01 4.56
CA ARG A 32 8.33 -6.85 5.70
C ARG A 32 7.57 -6.89 7.03
N LEU A 33 6.41 -6.25 7.11
CA LEU A 33 5.56 -6.28 8.30
C LEU A 33 5.02 -7.69 8.58
N ASN A 34 4.60 -8.45 7.55
CA ASN A 34 4.20 -9.84 7.71
C ASN A 34 5.35 -10.69 8.29
N GLN A 35 6.57 -10.54 7.75
CA GLN A 35 7.76 -11.23 8.26
C GLN A 35 8.07 -10.85 9.71
N LEU A 36 7.94 -9.57 10.07
CA LEU A 36 8.18 -9.11 11.44
C LEU A 36 7.16 -9.69 12.41
N SER A 37 5.86 -9.66 12.07
CA SER A 37 4.81 -10.28 12.89
C SER A 37 5.06 -11.78 13.06
N LYS A 38 5.45 -12.48 11.99
CA LYS A 38 5.84 -13.89 12.06
C LYS A 38 7.05 -14.15 12.96
N ASN A 39 8.06 -13.29 12.91
CA ASN A 39 9.24 -13.43 13.76
C ASN A 39 8.91 -13.22 15.24
N ILE A 40 7.92 -12.38 15.57
CA ILE A 40 7.48 -12.11 16.94
C ILE A 40 6.61 -13.26 17.48
N SER A 41 5.65 -13.71 16.69
CA SER A 41 4.63 -14.67 17.13
C SER A 41 4.99 -16.14 16.87
N GLY A 42 5.97 -16.38 16.00
CA GLY A 42 6.33 -17.69 15.47
C GLY A 42 5.33 -18.25 14.43
N LYS A 43 4.32 -17.49 14.02
CA LYS A 43 3.24 -17.92 13.11
C LYS A 43 2.96 -16.87 12.04
N GLU A 44 2.39 -17.28 10.92
CA GLU A 44 1.93 -16.30 9.91
C GLU A 44 0.93 -15.32 10.54
N PRO A 45 0.95 -14.03 10.13
CA PRO A 45 -0.02 -13.06 10.60
C PRO A 45 -1.44 -13.46 10.22
N GLU A 46 -2.41 -13.26 11.11
CA GLU A 46 -3.82 -13.54 10.83
C GLU A 46 -4.35 -12.65 9.69
N LYS A 47 -3.92 -11.37 9.68
CA LYS A 47 -4.21 -10.44 8.60
C LYS A 47 -2.94 -9.94 7.95
N SER A 48 -2.90 -10.02 6.62
CA SER A 48 -1.79 -9.52 5.81
C SER A 48 -1.75 -7.98 5.81
N TYR A 49 -0.55 -7.42 6.00
CA TYR A 49 -0.30 -5.98 5.87
C TYR A 49 -0.17 -5.52 4.40
N ILE A 50 -0.06 -6.45 3.44
CA ILE A 50 0.27 -6.16 2.03
C ILE A 50 -0.76 -5.23 1.38
N THR A 51 -2.05 -5.59 1.41
CA THR A 51 -3.10 -4.83 0.72
C THR A 51 -3.20 -3.40 1.23
N GLY A 52 -3.20 -3.21 2.55
CA GLY A 52 -3.25 -1.88 3.14
C GLY A 52 -2.03 -1.04 2.77
N ALA A 53 -0.83 -1.62 2.81
CA ALA A 53 0.40 -0.92 2.42
C ALA A 53 0.44 -0.58 0.92
N ILE A 54 -0.05 -1.47 0.04
CA ILE A 54 -0.20 -1.18 -1.39
C ILE A 54 -1.14 -0.01 -1.61
N ASN A 55 -2.31 0.02 -0.94
CA ASN A 55 -3.29 1.10 -1.12
C ASN A 55 -2.78 2.46 -0.66
N ILE A 56 -1.96 2.52 0.41
CA ILE A 56 -1.25 3.75 0.78
C ILE A 56 -0.29 4.17 -0.33
N GLY A 57 0.57 3.25 -0.78
CA GLY A 57 1.56 3.54 -1.81
C GLY A 57 0.91 3.97 -3.14
N TYR A 58 -0.15 3.29 -3.55
CA TYR A 58 -0.97 3.61 -4.71
C TYR A 58 -1.54 5.02 -4.59
N GLY A 59 -2.24 5.34 -3.50
CA GLY A 59 -2.85 6.65 -3.33
C GLY A 59 -1.84 7.80 -3.30
N ILE A 60 -0.71 7.62 -2.62
CA ILE A 60 0.41 8.60 -2.65
C ILE A 60 0.96 8.74 -4.07
N GLY A 61 1.14 7.63 -4.77
CA GLY A 61 1.62 7.65 -6.15
C GLY A 61 0.65 8.36 -7.10
N GLU A 62 -0.65 8.12 -6.94
CA GLU A 62 -1.72 8.75 -7.70
C GLU A 62 -1.75 10.27 -7.49
N PHE A 63 -1.49 10.74 -6.26
CA PHE A 63 -1.28 12.16 -5.98
C PHE A 63 -0.09 12.76 -6.74
N LEU A 64 1.05 12.07 -6.74
CA LEU A 64 2.28 12.52 -7.37
C LEU A 64 2.17 12.53 -8.90
N ASP A 65 1.53 11.52 -9.48
CA ASP A 65 1.27 11.44 -10.91
C ASP A 65 0.28 12.52 -11.37
N ASN A 66 -0.60 12.99 -10.48
CA ASN A 66 -1.68 13.93 -10.80
C ASN A 66 -1.58 15.28 -10.08
N LEU A 67 -0.37 15.76 -9.79
CA LEU A 67 -0.18 17.06 -9.10
C LEU A 67 -0.89 18.23 -9.81
N ASN A 68 -1.01 18.16 -11.14
CA ASN A 68 -1.67 19.19 -11.96
C ASN A 68 -3.15 18.90 -12.23
N ASN A 69 -3.66 17.72 -11.84
CA ASN A 69 -5.06 17.33 -12.03
C ASN A 69 -5.75 17.08 -10.68
N ARG A 70 -6.28 18.15 -10.10
CA ARG A 70 -6.92 18.11 -8.77
C ARG A 70 -8.22 17.30 -8.72
N SER A 71 -8.82 16.98 -9.87
CA SER A 71 -10.08 16.22 -9.89
C SER A 71 -9.96 14.80 -9.32
N VAL A 72 -8.76 14.21 -9.38
CA VAL A 72 -8.50 12.84 -8.89
C VAL A 72 -7.91 12.79 -7.48
N TRP A 73 -7.65 13.94 -6.85
CA TRP A 73 -7.05 14.00 -5.51
C TRP A 73 -7.96 13.42 -4.42
N GLY A 74 -9.27 13.55 -4.57
CA GLY A 74 -10.24 12.96 -3.65
C GLY A 74 -10.16 11.43 -3.64
N ASP A 75 -10.07 10.82 -4.82
CA ASP A 75 -9.96 9.37 -4.96
C ASP A 75 -8.61 8.86 -4.45
N ALA A 76 -7.51 9.56 -4.79
CA ALA A 76 -6.18 9.28 -4.26
C ALA A 76 -6.12 9.34 -2.72
N TRP A 77 -6.80 10.34 -2.13
CA TRP A 77 -6.95 10.45 -0.69
C TRP A 77 -7.75 9.29 -0.10
N ASN A 78 -8.89 8.94 -0.70
CA ASN A 78 -9.74 7.85 -0.25
C ASN A 78 -8.99 6.50 -0.30
N ASN A 79 -8.19 6.26 -1.34
CA ASN A 79 -7.32 5.09 -1.46
C ASN A 79 -6.28 5.06 -0.34
N THR A 80 -5.64 6.19 -0.06
CA THR A 80 -4.66 6.34 1.03
C THR A 80 -5.31 6.07 2.39
N GLN A 81 -6.45 6.70 2.68
CA GLN A 81 -7.20 6.52 3.93
C GLN A 81 -7.67 5.07 4.13
N THR A 82 -8.15 4.44 3.06
CA THR A 82 -8.54 3.02 3.06
C THR A 82 -7.36 2.14 3.40
N GLY A 83 -6.20 2.42 2.79
CA GLY A 83 -4.96 1.70 3.07
C GLY A 83 -4.50 1.83 4.53
N ILE A 84 -4.55 3.04 5.10
CA ILE A 84 -4.24 3.30 6.51
C ILE A 84 -5.19 2.50 7.41
N THR A 85 -6.48 2.56 7.15
CA THR A 85 -7.49 1.85 7.93
C THR A 85 -7.26 0.33 7.90
N GLN A 86 -6.95 -0.23 6.73
CA GLN A 86 -6.63 -1.64 6.57
C GLN A 86 -5.36 -2.04 7.32
N LEU A 87 -4.31 -1.20 7.29
CA LEU A 87 -3.07 -1.44 8.02
C LEU A 87 -3.27 -1.40 9.54
N ILE A 88 -4.02 -0.42 10.06
CA ILE A 88 -4.34 -0.34 11.49
C ILE A 88 -5.13 -1.58 11.92
N ASN A 89 -6.14 -1.98 11.13
CA ASN A 89 -6.92 -3.18 11.41
C ASN A 89 -6.07 -4.46 11.42
N ALA A 90 -5.13 -4.60 10.48
CA ALA A 90 -4.17 -5.71 10.50
C ALA A 90 -3.26 -5.64 11.74
N ALA A 91 -2.77 -4.46 12.10
CA ALA A 91 -1.91 -4.26 13.27
C ALA A 91 -2.59 -4.63 14.59
N VAL A 92 -3.84 -4.20 14.79
CA VAL A 92 -4.63 -4.53 15.98
C VAL A 92 -4.95 -6.02 16.04
N THR A 93 -5.41 -6.62 14.93
CA THR A 93 -5.72 -8.06 14.92
C THR A 93 -4.48 -8.90 15.23
N ASN A 94 -3.34 -8.61 14.60
CA ASN A 94 -2.13 -9.39 14.82
C ASN A 94 -1.53 -9.15 16.22
N SER A 95 -1.51 -7.90 16.72
CA SER A 95 -0.94 -7.62 18.05
C SER A 95 -1.74 -8.27 19.19
N LEU A 96 -3.07 -8.32 19.09
CA LEU A 96 -3.92 -9.01 20.07
C LEU A 96 -3.63 -10.51 20.11
N ASN A 97 -3.31 -11.12 18.97
CA ASN A 97 -2.92 -12.53 18.94
C ASN A 97 -1.53 -12.76 19.50
N ASP A 98 -0.58 -11.88 19.18
CA ASP A 98 0.79 -11.97 19.68
C ASP A 98 0.81 -11.87 21.22
N LEU A 99 0.00 -10.96 21.80
CA LEU A 99 -0.16 -10.82 23.25
C LEU A 99 -0.73 -12.08 23.93
N LYS A 100 -1.71 -12.75 23.31
CA LYS A 100 -2.28 -14.02 23.85
C LYS A 100 -1.25 -15.14 23.91
N ILE A 101 -0.24 -15.12 23.04
CA ILE A 101 0.84 -16.11 23.03
C ILE A 101 1.84 -15.81 24.16
N LEU A 102 2.10 -14.53 24.43
CA LEU A 102 3.11 -14.09 25.41
C LEU A 102 2.63 -14.13 26.87
N LEU A 103 1.32 -14.09 27.10
CA LEU A 103 0.71 -14.17 28.43
C LEU A 103 -0.13 -15.46 28.52
N PRO A 104 0.48 -16.62 28.86
CA PRO A 104 -0.32 -17.79 29.22
C PRO A 104 -1.15 -17.47 30.47
N ALA A 105 -2.42 -17.89 30.43
CA ALA A 105 -3.46 -17.62 31.43
C ALA A 105 -3.08 -18.00 32.87
#